data_AF-A0A1G0CBR6-F1
#
_entry.id   AF-A0A1G0CBR6-F1
#
_cell.length_a   1.000
_cell.length_b   1.000
_cell.length_c   1.000
_cell.angle_alpha   90.00
_cell.angle_beta   90.00
_cell.angle_gamma   90.00
#
_symmetry.space_group_name_H-M   'P 1'
#
loop_
_entity.id
_entity.type
_entity.pdbx_description
1 polymer ?
#
loop_
_entity_poly.entity_id
_entity_poly.type
_entity_poly.pdbx_seq_one_letter_code
_entity_poly.pdbx_strand_id
1 'polypeptide(L)'
;MVAKNIELDKIKALLIILVFSFLSCTSNTKTSRNSTVETVSPPVFNPNNYDEIGFACGAGGKGTLLVDEFTTFIMDKNYEPLRAKLYSSKPGEVYLATISCEKLAEEGMIKLRESELSQMKKNRNKTDTIAICSGCTRSEYFTVKQLLNDTTNNMRIEAGWWFDEILGKNIIEE
;
A
#
# COMPACT_ATOMS: atom_id res chain seq x y z
N MET A 1 52.22 31.75 -15.19
CA MET A 1 51.08 32.60 -14.80
C MET A 1 49.75 31.85 -15.05
N VAL A 2 49.53 30.67 -14.44
CA VAL A 2 48.32 29.83 -14.65
C VAL A 2 48.08 28.96 -13.41
N ALA A 3 47.76 29.55 -12.25
CA ALA A 3 47.49 28.76 -11.04
C ALA A 3 46.42 29.35 -10.10
N LYS A 4 45.88 30.54 -10.36
CA LYS A 4 44.91 31.19 -9.45
C LYS A 4 43.44 31.06 -9.85
N ASN A 5 43.12 30.61 -11.07
CA ASN A 5 41.72 30.59 -11.54
C ASN A 5 40.95 29.31 -11.20
N ILE A 6 41.62 28.19 -10.92
CA ILE A 6 40.95 26.89 -10.70
C ILE A 6 40.32 26.82 -9.30
N GLU A 7 40.86 27.54 -8.31
CA GLU A 7 40.33 27.54 -6.93
C GLU A 7 39.03 28.36 -6.80
N LEU A 8 38.93 29.47 -7.53
CA LEU A 8 37.78 30.37 -7.45
C LEU A 8 36.51 29.75 -8.05
N ASP A 9 36.65 28.93 -9.09
CA ASP A 9 35.51 28.27 -9.75
C ASP A 9 34.96 27.09 -8.94
N LYS A 10 35.82 26.39 -8.18
CA LYS A 10 35.36 25.33 -7.25
C LYS A 10 34.58 25.89 -6.07
N ILE A 11 34.99 27.05 -5.54
CA ILE A 11 34.29 27.73 -4.44
C ILE A 11 32.92 28.27 -4.91
N LYS A 12 32.83 28.77 -6.15
CA LYS A 12 31.55 29.19 -6.76
C LYS A 12 30.60 28.01 -6.99
N ALA A 13 31.11 26.86 -7.44
CA ALA A 13 30.30 25.66 -7.61
C ALA A 13 29.75 25.11 -6.27
N LEU A 14 30.55 25.16 -5.19
CA LEU A 14 30.13 24.71 -3.86
C LEU A 14 29.05 25.64 -3.25
N LEU A 15 29.13 26.95 -3.50
CA LEU A 15 28.14 27.92 -3.03
C LEU A 15 26.80 27.80 -3.77
N ILE A 16 26.80 27.43 -5.06
CA ILE A 16 25.56 27.22 -5.81
C ILE A 16 24.80 25.99 -5.29
N ILE A 17 25.51 24.92 -4.91
CA ILE A 17 24.88 23.69 -4.38
C ILE A 17 24.24 23.93 -3.00
N LEU A 18 24.83 24.77 -2.14
CA LEU A 18 24.29 25.08 -0.82
C LEU A 18 23.08 26.02 -0.81
N VAL A 19 22.85 26.79 -1.89
CA VAL A 19 21.69 27.70 -1.99
C VAL A 19 20.41 26.97 -2.43
N PHE A 20 20.51 25.79 -3.06
CA PHE A 20 19.34 24.99 -3.46
C PHE A 20 18.75 24.11 -2.33
N SER A 21 19.37 24.05 -1.16
CA SER A 21 18.93 23.19 -0.04
C SER A 21 17.93 23.86 0.92
N PHE A 22 17.53 25.12 0.71
CA PHE A 22 16.67 25.85 1.66
C PHE A 22 15.36 26.40 1.09
N LEU A 23 14.99 26.10 -0.17
CA LEU A 23 13.72 26.56 -0.75
C LEU A 23 12.91 25.40 -1.33
N SER A 24 12.25 24.63 -0.47
CA SER A 24 11.02 23.90 -0.82
C SER A 24 10.25 23.52 0.45
N CYS A 25 9.68 24.53 1.09
CA CYS A 25 8.45 24.40 1.86
C CYS A 25 7.68 25.72 1.79
N THR A 26 7.24 26.10 0.59
CA THR A 26 6.11 27.02 0.45
C THR A 26 4.84 26.20 0.58
N SER A 27 4.22 26.27 1.76
CA SER A 27 2.89 25.74 2.01
C SER A 27 1.89 26.39 1.06
N ASN A 28 1.41 25.63 0.08
CA ASN A 28 0.26 26.01 -0.73
C ASN A 28 -1.01 25.85 0.13
N THR A 29 -1.44 26.93 0.78
CA THR A 29 -2.80 27.06 1.28
C THR A 29 -3.75 27.18 0.08
N LYS A 30 -4.35 26.07 -0.34
CA LYS A 30 -5.50 26.09 -1.26
C LYS A 30 -6.78 25.79 -0.48
N THR A 31 -7.51 26.88 -0.28
CA THR A 31 -8.98 27.00 -0.35
C THR A 31 -9.81 25.89 0.28
N SER A 32 -10.33 26.22 1.46
CA SER A 32 -11.49 25.61 2.12
C SER A 32 -12.63 25.33 1.13
N ARG A 33 -13.00 24.06 0.98
CA ARG A 33 -14.38 23.65 0.73
C ARG A 33 -14.91 23.10 2.04
N ASN A 34 -15.96 23.73 2.56
CA ASN A 34 -16.77 23.20 3.65
C ASN A 34 -17.31 21.82 3.25
N SER A 35 -16.67 20.78 3.76
CA SER A 35 -17.32 19.50 4.04
C SER A 35 -17.25 19.35 5.56
N THR A 36 -18.41 19.34 6.21
CA THR A 36 -18.54 18.92 7.61
C THR A 36 -18.11 17.46 7.70
N VAL A 37 -16.80 17.26 7.84
CA VAL A 37 -16.21 16.00 8.27
C VAL A 37 -16.50 15.93 9.76
N GLU A 38 -17.46 15.09 10.14
CA GLU A 38 -17.58 14.63 11.51
C GLU A 38 -16.20 14.12 11.93
N THR A 39 -15.64 14.74 12.97
CA THR A 39 -14.39 14.32 13.59
C THR A 39 -14.66 13.04 14.36
N VAL A 40 -14.69 11.93 13.62
CA VAL A 40 -14.60 10.60 14.22
C VAL A 40 -13.21 10.54 14.85
N SER A 41 -13.16 10.34 16.17
CA SER A 41 -11.90 10.19 16.90
C SER A 41 -11.02 9.14 16.22
N PRO A 42 -9.70 9.36 16.10
CA PRO A 42 -8.82 8.41 15.44
C PRO A 42 -9.00 7.03 16.09
N PRO A 43 -9.16 5.94 15.30
CA PRO A 43 -9.25 4.62 15.87
C PRO A 43 -7.95 4.32 16.61
N VAL A 44 -8.10 3.89 17.85
CA VAL A 44 -7.01 3.31 18.64
C VAL A 44 -6.62 2.01 17.94
N PHE A 45 -5.34 1.83 17.64
CA PHE A 45 -4.80 0.56 17.13
C PHE A 45 -5.34 -0.57 18.00
N ASN A 46 -6.18 -1.41 17.40
CA ASN A 46 -6.72 -2.58 18.06
C ASN A 46 -5.94 -3.78 17.54
N PRO A 47 -4.97 -4.31 18.30
CA PRO A 47 -4.21 -5.49 17.88
C PRO A 47 -5.08 -6.74 17.68
N ASN A 48 -6.37 -6.69 18.05
CA ASN A 48 -7.34 -7.77 17.86
C ASN A 48 -8.34 -7.48 16.73
N ASN A 49 -8.16 -6.40 15.94
CA ASN A 49 -9.01 -6.16 14.78
C ASN A 49 -8.52 -7.00 13.60
N TYR A 50 -9.11 -8.19 13.45
CA TYR A 50 -8.81 -9.14 12.37
C TYR A 50 -9.18 -8.66 10.96
N ASP A 51 -9.85 -7.51 10.82
CA ASP A 51 -10.36 -7.04 9.54
C ASP A 51 -9.61 -5.79 9.01
N GLU A 52 -8.58 -5.31 9.70
CA GLU A 52 -7.69 -4.22 9.26
C GLU A 52 -6.60 -4.72 8.31
N ILE A 53 -6.27 -3.93 7.28
CA ILE A 53 -5.18 -4.22 6.34
C ILE A 53 -4.06 -3.20 6.52
N GLY A 54 -2.84 -3.68 6.71
CA GLY A 54 -1.63 -2.87 6.64
C GLY A 54 -0.45 -3.77 6.39
N PHE A 55 0.40 -3.41 5.43
CA PHE A 55 1.57 -4.21 5.07
C PHE A 55 2.80 -3.86 5.93
N ALA A 56 2.88 -2.61 6.40
CA ALA A 56 3.89 -2.14 7.33
C ALA A 56 3.25 -1.24 8.42
N CYS A 57 2.69 -1.87 9.45
CA CYS A 57 1.93 -1.22 10.52
C CYS A 57 2.73 -1.12 11.84
N GLY A 58 2.53 -0.01 12.57
CA GLY A 58 3.11 0.22 13.89
C GLY A 58 4.64 0.35 13.93
N ALA A 59 5.20 0.44 15.14
CA ALA A 59 6.62 0.71 15.36
C ALA A 59 7.57 -0.42 14.87
N GLY A 60 7.03 -1.60 14.57
CA GLY A 60 7.78 -2.75 14.07
C GLY A 60 7.69 -2.96 12.56
N GLY A 61 6.90 -2.15 11.84
CA GLY A 61 6.72 -2.28 10.39
C GLY A 61 6.16 -3.64 9.96
N LYS A 62 5.34 -4.28 10.79
CA LYS A 62 4.79 -5.62 10.51
C LYS A 62 3.45 -5.55 9.81
N GLY A 63 3.12 -6.59 9.04
CA GLY A 63 1.78 -6.79 8.52
C GLY A 63 0.74 -6.83 9.64
N THR A 64 -0.51 -6.46 9.33
CA THR A 64 -1.64 -6.78 10.21
C THR A 64 -1.87 -8.28 10.25
N LEU A 65 -2.58 -8.78 11.28
CA LEU A 65 -2.88 -10.21 11.43
C LEU A 65 -3.49 -10.83 10.17
N LEU A 66 -4.34 -10.08 9.47
CA LEU A 66 -4.95 -10.51 8.23
C LEU A 66 -3.92 -10.60 7.08
N VAL A 67 -3.01 -9.64 6.97
CA VAL A 67 -1.92 -9.72 5.98
C VAL A 67 -0.98 -10.88 6.29
N ASP A 68 -0.67 -11.14 7.57
CA ASP A 68 0.14 -12.28 7.99
C ASP A 68 -0.54 -13.63 7.67
N GLU A 69 -1.87 -13.73 7.85
CA GLU A 69 -2.66 -14.90 7.46
C GLU A 69 -2.53 -15.17 5.96
N PHE A 70 -2.72 -14.16 5.12
CA PHE A 70 -2.57 -14.29 3.66
C PHE A 70 -1.13 -14.59 3.24
N THR A 71 -0.16 -13.98 3.91
CA THR A 71 1.28 -14.27 3.70
C THR A 71 1.56 -15.75 3.93
N THR A 72 1.03 -16.30 5.02
CA THR A 72 1.14 -17.74 5.34
C THR A 72 0.51 -18.60 4.25
N PHE A 73 -0.71 -18.29 3.78
CA PHE A 73 -1.34 -19.03 2.68
C PHE A 73 -0.49 -19.04 1.40
N ILE A 74 0.16 -17.90 1.09
CA ILE A 74 0.96 -17.77 -0.12
C ILE A 74 2.28 -18.53 0.01
N MET A 75 3.00 -18.35 1.12
CA MET A 75 4.28 -18.99 1.38
C MET A 75 4.16 -20.51 1.48
N ASP A 76 3.10 -21.00 2.13
CA ASP A 76 2.82 -22.44 2.25
C ASP A 76 2.20 -23.04 0.98
N LYS A 77 1.97 -22.22 -0.06
CA LYS A 77 1.25 -22.58 -1.29
C LYS A 77 -0.14 -23.17 -1.04
N ASN A 78 -0.76 -22.79 0.08
CA ASN A 78 -2.07 -23.24 0.50
C ASN A 78 -3.14 -22.29 -0.06
N TYR A 79 -3.40 -22.40 -1.36
CA TYR A 79 -4.25 -21.42 -2.06
C TYR A 79 -5.75 -21.64 -1.89
N GLU A 80 -6.21 -22.82 -1.48
CA GLU A 80 -7.65 -23.07 -1.29
C GLU A 80 -8.30 -22.17 -0.22
N PRO A 81 -7.77 -22.04 1.01
CA PRO A 81 -8.33 -21.10 1.99
C PRO A 81 -8.25 -19.65 1.49
N LEU A 82 -7.17 -19.25 0.83
CA LEU A 82 -7.04 -17.93 0.20
C LEU A 82 -8.14 -17.67 -0.84
N ARG A 83 -8.43 -18.65 -1.71
CA ARG A 83 -9.46 -18.56 -2.75
C ARG A 83 -10.86 -18.50 -2.15
N ALA A 84 -11.13 -19.23 -1.06
CA ALA A 84 -12.41 -19.20 -0.38
C ALA A 84 -12.78 -17.79 0.11
N LYS A 85 -11.77 -16.99 0.50
CA LYS A 85 -11.95 -15.60 0.98
C LYS A 85 -12.45 -14.63 -0.10
N LEU A 86 -12.38 -14.98 -1.40
CA LEU A 86 -13.05 -14.22 -2.48
C LEU A 86 -14.56 -14.06 -2.25
N TYR A 87 -15.18 -15.01 -1.54
CA TYR A 87 -16.60 -15.08 -1.25
C TYR A 87 -16.95 -14.61 0.17
N SER A 88 -15.98 -14.07 0.92
CA SER A 88 -16.19 -13.63 2.29
C SER A 88 -17.16 -12.44 2.38
N SER A 89 -17.83 -12.32 3.52
CA SER A 89 -18.57 -11.12 3.93
C SER A 89 -17.66 -10.04 4.52
N LYS A 90 -16.41 -10.36 4.85
CA LYS A 90 -15.45 -9.42 5.43
C LYS A 90 -14.72 -8.66 4.31
N PRO A 91 -14.73 -7.31 4.32
CA PRO A 91 -14.21 -6.54 3.20
C PRO A 91 -12.67 -6.66 3.07
N GLY A 92 -11.94 -6.75 4.17
CA GLY A 92 -10.49 -6.96 4.15
C GLY A 92 -10.09 -8.30 3.51
N GLU A 93 -10.76 -9.39 3.91
CA GLU A 93 -10.56 -10.72 3.31
C GLU A 93 -10.83 -10.70 1.80
N VAL A 94 -11.91 -10.04 1.39
CA VAL A 94 -12.28 -9.91 -0.03
C VAL A 94 -11.22 -9.16 -0.83
N TYR A 95 -10.71 -8.06 -0.29
CA TYR A 95 -9.68 -7.27 -0.95
C TYR A 95 -8.39 -8.08 -1.14
N LEU A 96 -7.85 -8.63 -0.04
CA LEU A 96 -6.60 -9.39 -0.08
C LEU A 96 -6.72 -10.64 -0.96
N ALA A 97 -7.84 -11.37 -0.88
CA ALA A 97 -8.08 -12.52 -1.75
C ALA A 97 -8.13 -12.13 -3.22
N THR A 98 -8.75 -11.00 -3.55
CA THR A 98 -8.86 -10.55 -4.94
C THR A 98 -7.47 -10.23 -5.49
N ILE A 99 -6.70 -9.37 -4.83
CA ILE A 99 -5.36 -8.99 -5.32
C ILE A 99 -4.38 -10.17 -5.31
N SER A 100 -4.50 -11.09 -4.34
CA SER A 100 -3.66 -12.29 -4.29
C SER A 100 -3.98 -13.26 -5.42
N CYS A 101 -5.26 -13.52 -5.68
CA CYS A 101 -5.66 -14.35 -6.80
C CYS A 101 -5.23 -13.76 -8.15
N GLU A 102 -5.30 -12.45 -8.32
CA GLU A 102 -4.82 -11.77 -9.53
C GLU A 102 -3.32 -11.99 -9.71
N LYS A 103 -2.53 -11.64 -8.68
CA LYS A 103 -1.08 -11.75 -8.75
C LYS A 103 -0.62 -13.20 -8.93
N LEU A 104 -1.15 -14.14 -8.15
CA LEU A 104 -0.80 -15.56 -8.29
C LEU A 104 -1.16 -16.13 -9.67
N ALA A 105 -2.24 -15.65 -10.29
CA ALA A 105 -2.60 -16.05 -11.65
C ALA A 105 -1.69 -15.42 -12.71
N GLU A 106 -1.32 -14.14 -12.54
CA GLU A 106 -0.36 -13.44 -13.40
C GLU A 106 1.02 -14.13 -13.39
N GLU A 107 1.47 -14.61 -12.22
CA GLU A 107 2.72 -15.36 -12.07
C GLU A 107 2.58 -16.85 -12.50
N GLY A 108 1.41 -17.28 -12.97
CA GLY A 108 1.16 -18.65 -13.41
C GLY A 108 1.13 -19.71 -12.29
N MET A 109 1.04 -19.30 -11.03
CA MET A 109 1.02 -20.20 -9.86
C MET A 109 -0.34 -20.84 -9.63
N ILE A 110 -1.42 -20.18 -10.05
CA ILE A 110 -2.78 -20.72 -10.00
C ILE A 110 -3.50 -20.49 -11.32
N LYS A 111 -4.49 -21.34 -11.60
CA LYS A 111 -5.50 -21.11 -12.64
C LYS A 111 -6.84 -20.79 -12.00
N LEU A 112 -7.37 -19.61 -12.28
CA LEU A 112 -8.66 -19.17 -11.78
C LEU A 112 -9.81 -19.88 -12.50
N ARG A 113 -10.85 -20.24 -11.75
CA ARG A 113 -12.11 -20.77 -12.26
C ARG A 113 -12.99 -19.62 -12.75
N GLU A 114 -13.90 -19.93 -13.68
CA GLU A 114 -14.91 -18.95 -14.14
C GLU A 114 -15.74 -18.35 -12.99
N SER A 115 -16.07 -19.16 -11.98
CA SER A 115 -16.77 -18.68 -10.80
C SER A 115 -15.96 -17.68 -9.98
N GLU A 116 -14.64 -17.80 -9.97
CA GLU A 116 -13.74 -16.91 -9.24
C GLU A 116 -13.51 -15.63 -10.01
N LEU A 117 -13.27 -15.71 -11.32
CA LEU A 117 -13.21 -14.56 -12.21
C LEU A 117 -14.49 -13.71 -12.11
N SER A 118 -15.66 -14.36 -12.13
CA SER A 118 -16.95 -13.71 -11.93
C SER A 118 -17.06 -13.06 -10.55
N GLN A 119 -16.61 -13.74 -9.49
CA GLN A 119 -16.63 -13.21 -8.14
C GLN A 119 -15.69 -12.00 -7.97
N MET A 120 -14.48 -12.04 -8.54
CA MET A 120 -13.52 -10.94 -8.51
C MET A 120 -14.08 -9.71 -9.22
N LYS A 121 -14.77 -9.89 -10.36
CA LYS A 121 -15.50 -8.80 -11.04
C LYS A 121 -16.59 -8.18 -10.16
N LYS A 122 -17.30 -8.99 -9.35
CA LYS A 122 -18.26 -8.47 -8.37
C LYS A 122 -17.55 -7.71 -7.23
N ASN A 123 -16.44 -8.24 -6.73
CA ASN A 123 -15.66 -7.62 -5.65
C ASN A 123 -15.19 -6.21 -6.03
N ARG A 124 -14.83 -5.97 -7.29
CA ARG A 124 -14.46 -4.63 -7.82
C ARG A 124 -15.57 -3.58 -7.72
N ASN A 125 -16.80 -3.97 -7.42
CA ASN A 125 -17.94 -3.05 -7.24
C ASN A 125 -18.40 -2.94 -5.78
N LYS A 126 -17.77 -3.63 -4.83
CA LYS A 126 -18.16 -3.58 -3.41
C LYS A 126 -17.85 -2.23 -2.76
N THR A 127 -18.84 -1.69 -2.05
CA THR A 127 -18.76 -0.39 -1.38
C THR A 127 -18.50 -0.49 0.12
N ASP A 128 -18.38 -1.72 0.65
CA ASP A 128 -18.01 -1.95 2.04
C ASP A 128 -16.63 -1.37 2.34
N THR A 129 -16.47 -0.76 3.52
CA THR A 129 -15.25 -0.08 3.94
C THR A 129 -14.31 -1.00 4.69
N ILE A 130 -13.02 -0.75 4.51
CA ILE A 130 -11.91 -1.45 5.16
C ILE A 130 -11.15 -0.42 5.97
N ALA A 131 -10.81 -0.74 7.22
CA ALA A 131 -9.81 0.00 7.98
C ALA A 131 -8.41 -0.34 7.44
N ILE A 132 -7.61 0.69 7.18
CA ILE A 132 -6.26 0.58 6.68
C ILE A 132 -5.30 1.11 7.73
N CYS A 133 -4.28 0.33 8.08
CA CYS A 133 -3.16 0.81 8.86
C CYS A 133 -2.03 1.30 7.93
N SER A 134 -1.86 2.63 7.86
CA SER A 134 -0.81 3.29 7.06
C SER A 134 0.38 3.72 7.93
N GLY A 135 0.83 2.85 8.84
CA GLY A 135 1.95 3.12 9.75
C GLY A 135 1.55 3.49 11.17
N CYS A 136 2.25 4.44 11.80
CA CYS A 136 2.21 4.62 13.27
C CYS A 136 1.05 5.48 13.82
N THR A 137 0.47 6.37 13.02
CA THR A 137 -0.32 7.49 13.58
C THR A 137 -1.76 7.60 13.09
N ARG A 138 -2.20 6.83 12.09
CA ARG A 138 -3.56 6.97 11.55
C ARG A 138 -4.04 5.72 10.82
N SER A 139 -5.25 5.27 11.15
CA SER A 139 -6.00 4.40 10.26
C SER A 139 -6.90 5.23 9.34
N GLU A 140 -6.93 4.86 8.07
CA GLU A 140 -7.81 5.42 7.05
C GLU A 140 -8.88 4.40 6.64
N TYR A 141 -9.97 4.85 6.04
CA TYR A 141 -11.02 3.97 5.57
C TYR A 141 -11.22 4.11 4.07
N PHE A 142 -11.17 2.98 3.37
CA PHE A 142 -11.42 2.93 1.93
C PHE A 142 -12.42 1.83 1.61
N THR A 143 -13.23 2.05 0.60
CA THR A 143 -14.08 0.99 0.07
C THR A 143 -13.24 -0.04 -0.69
N VAL A 144 -13.69 -1.30 -0.72
CA VAL A 144 -13.08 -2.36 -1.54
C VAL A 144 -12.95 -1.91 -3.01
N LYS A 145 -14.00 -1.25 -3.54
CA LYS A 145 -14.01 -0.68 -4.89
C LYS A 145 -12.90 0.34 -5.11
N GLN A 146 -12.65 1.25 -4.16
CA GLN A 146 -11.57 2.23 -4.29
C GLN A 146 -10.22 1.52 -4.36
N LEU A 147 -9.94 0.61 -3.43
CA LEU A 147 -8.65 -0.07 -3.36
C LEU A 147 -8.37 -0.99 -4.56
N LEU A 148 -9.40 -1.66 -5.10
CA LEU A 148 -9.22 -2.57 -6.25
C LEU A 148 -9.10 -1.84 -7.59
N ASN A 149 -9.64 -0.63 -7.73
CA ASN A 149 -9.71 0.06 -9.02
C ASN A 149 -8.75 1.25 -9.13
N ASP A 150 -8.40 1.91 -8.02
CA ASP A 150 -7.43 3.00 -8.03
C ASP A 150 -6.00 2.43 -8.03
N THR A 151 -5.31 2.56 -9.17
CA THR A 151 -3.91 2.09 -9.31
C THR A 151 -2.90 3.04 -8.68
N THR A 152 -3.32 4.23 -8.27
CA THR A 152 -2.46 5.26 -7.64
C THR A 152 -2.55 5.25 -6.12
N ASN A 153 -3.44 4.44 -5.54
CA ASN A 153 -3.59 4.31 -4.10
C ASN A 153 -2.35 3.62 -3.49
N ASN A 154 -1.75 4.24 -2.46
CA ASN A 154 -0.56 3.72 -1.78
C ASN A 154 -0.72 2.28 -1.28
N MET A 155 -1.91 1.90 -0.80
CA MET A 155 -2.13 0.52 -0.33
C MET A 155 -1.98 -0.51 -1.44
N ARG A 156 -2.31 -0.14 -2.67
CA ARG A 156 -2.13 -1.02 -3.82
C ARG A 156 -0.67 -1.13 -4.25
N ILE A 157 0.08 -0.04 -4.11
CA ILE A 157 1.53 -0.03 -4.33
C ILE A 157 2.22 -0.91 -3.28
N GLU A 158 1.91 -0.71 -2.00
CA GLU A 158 2.43 -1.52 -0.89
C GLU A 158 2.09 -2.99 -1.05
N ALA A 159 0.86 -3.33 -1.48
CA ALA A 159 0.50 -4.71 -1.77
C ALA A 159 1.40 -5.31 -2.87
N GLY A 160 1.76 -4.52 -3.89
CA GLY A 160 2.70 -4.94 -4.93
C GLY A 160 4.08 -5.28 -4.35
N TRP A 161 4.64 -4.40 -3.52
CA TRP A 161 5.91 -4.64 -2.84
C TRP A 161 5.86 -5.87 -1.93
N TRP A 162 4.78 -6.02 -1.17
CA TRP A 162 4.54 -7.21 -0.34
C TRP A 162 4.54 -8.49 -1.19
N PHE A 163 3.90 -8.51 -2.36
CA PHE A 163 3.96 -9.66 -3.26
C PHE A 163 5.36 -9.93 -3.80
N ASP A 164 6.08 -8.89 -4.20
CA ASP A 164 7.44 -9.05 -4.73
C ASP A 164 8.37 -9.61 -3.65
N GLU A 165 8.24 -9.15 -2.41
CA GLU A 165 8.98 -9.68 -1.24
C GLU A 165 8.68 -11.17 -1.01
N ILE A 166 7.40 -11.54 -0.84
CA ILE A 166 7.03 -12.93 -0.51
C ILE A 166 7.33 -13.92 -1.65
N LEU A 167 7.38 -13.45 -2.90
CA LEU A 167 7.73 -14.26 -4.07
C LEU A 167 9.23 -14.26 -4.38
N GLY A 168 10.06 -13.56 -3.59
CA GLY A 168 11.50 -13.53 -3.76
C GLY A 168 11.94 -12.80 -5.03
N LYS A 169 11.16 -11.81 -5.49
CA LYS A 169 11.56 -10.92 -6.59
C LYS A 169 12.55 -9.92 -6.00
N ASN A 170 13.81 -10.02 -6.40
CA ASN A 170 14.84 -9.06 -5.98
C ASN A 170 14.38 -7.65 -6.37
N ILE A 171 14.12 -6.81 -5.37
CA ILE A 171 14.00 -5.36 -5.56
C ILE A 171 15.42 -4.90 -5.87
N ILE A 172 15.74 -4.75 -7.15
CA ILE A 172 16.98 -4.11 -7.56
C ILE A 172 16.77 -2.63 -7.26
N GLU A 173 17.32 -2.16 -6.14
CA GLU A 173 17.50 -0.73 -5.89
C GLU A 173 18.49 -0.21 -6.94
N GLU A 174 18.00 0.54 -7.94
CA GLU A 174 18.81 1.34 -8.86
C GLU A 174 19.29 2.65 -8.21
#